data_AF-A0A821JKY5-F1
#
_entry.id   AF-A0A821JKY5-F1
#
_cell.length_a   1.000
_cell.length_b   1.000
_cell.length_c   1.000
_cell.angle_alpha   90.00
_cell.angle_beta   90.00
_cell.angle_gamma   90.00
#
_symmetry.space_group_name_H-M   'P 1'
#
loop_
_entity.id
_entity.type
_entity.pdbx_description
1 polymer ?
#
loop_
_entity_poly.entity_id
_entity_poly.type
_entity_poly.pdbx_seq_one_letter_code
_entity_poly.pdbx_strand_id
1 'polypeptide(L)'
;TSKIDAIVVNNLLKNENENYQFLLINVTSEYILKQIVDYEETIHVILDVGALFIDGTNRDIAIQWLNLLSDKNTIDLYVVYFDSDSIVVCDRQLYHYPFVTSPASERLDSCIFYLDKIHTRRTDFKFSMGFKAAVTLENGLTKDRFIQACMRMRKLGNGHSLTFWSSYEIHEQIKTLKTKSPNKNDFIKFIDILRWVYENTQKSTWEGLHHWAI
;
A
#
# COMPACT_ATOMS: atom_id res chain seq x y z
N THR A 1 -15.33 9.50 -15.68
CA THR A 1 -14.90 9.28 -14.27
C THR A 1 -15.76 8.24 -13.57
N SER A 2 -17.09 8.38 -13.45
CA SER A 2 -17.94 7.43 -12.69
C SER A 2 -17.86 5.94 -13.09
N LYS A 3 -17.66 5.63 -14.39
CA LYS A 3 -17.61 4.24 -14.88
C LYS A 3 -16.28 3.52 -14.55
N ILE A 4 -15.18 4.26 -14.49
CA ILE A 4 -13.86 3.72 -14.14
C ILE A 4 -13.81 3.43 -12.64
N ASP A 5 -14.32 4.37 -11.84
CA ASP A 5 -14.40 4.22 -10.38
C ASP A 5 -15.26 3.01 -9.98
N ALA A 6 -16.38 2.78 -10.68
CA ALA A 6 -17.24 1.61 -10.43
C ALA A 6 -16.55 0.28 -10.74
N ILE A 7 -15.78 0.19 -11.83
CA ILE A 7 -15.03 -1.03 -12.18
C ILE A 7 -13.92 -1.30 -11.15
N VAL A 8 -13.22 -0.24 -10.73
CA VAL A 8 -12.16 -0.35 -9.72
C VAL A 8 -12.73 -0.82 -8.39
N VAL A 9 -13.84 -0.23 -7.93
CA VAL A 9 -14.52 -0.65 -6.69
C VAL A 9 -15.01 -2.10 -6.80
N ASN A 10 -15.56 -2.52 -7.94
CA ASN A 10 -15.96 -3.92 -8.14
C ASN A 10 -14.78 -4.88 -8.05
N ASN A 11 -13.61 -4.51 -8.60
CA ASN A 11 -12.41 -5.33 -8.48
C ASN A 11 -11.88 -5.34 -7.04
N LEU A 12 -11.95 -4.21 -6.34
CA LEU A 12 -11.58 -4.11 -4.94
C LEU A 12 -12.45 -4.97 -4.02
N LEU A 13 -13.74 -5.12 -4.33
CA LEU A 13 -14.69 -5.93 -3.55
C LEU A 13 -14.52 -7.46 -3.75
N LYS A 14 -13.60 -7.91 -4.60
CA LYS A 14 -13.32 -9.35 -4.79
C LYS A 14 -12.70 -9.96 -3.53
N ASN A 15 -13.01 -11.23 -3.27
CA ASN A 15 -12.55 -11.96 -2.08
C ASN A 15 -11.03 -11.98 -1.90
N GLU A 16 -10.26 -11.93 -3.00
CA GLU A 16 -8.79 -11.86 -2.98
C GLU A 16 -8.23 -10.62 -2.26
N ASN A 17 -9.07 -9.60 -2.04
CA ASN A 17 -8.74 -8.35 -1.34
C ASN A 17 -9.40 -8.24 0.04
N GLU A 18 -10.01 -9.31 0.58
CA GLU A 18 -10.63 -9.25 1.92
C GLU A 18 -9.61 -9.25 3.06
N ASN A 19 -8.33 -9.52 2.76
CA ASN A 19 -7.28 -9.59 3.76
C ASN A 19 -6.95 -8.23 4.37
N TYR A 20 -6.99 -8.18 5.69
CA TYR A 20 -6.65 -7.02 6.49
C TYR A 20 -5.82 -7.42 7.70
N GLN A 21 -4.74 -6.69 7.93
CA GLN A 21 -3.82 -6.84 9.05
C GLN A 21 -3.71 -5.52 9.80
N PHE A 22 -3.52 -5.59 11.11
CA PHE A 22 -3.21 -4.43 11.92
C PHE A 22 -1.97 -4.69 12.77
N LEU A 23 -1.23 -3.62 13.01
CA LEU A 23 0.03 -3.65 13.73
C LEU A 23 -0.18 -3.28 15.21
N LEU A 24 0.77 -3.68 16.05
CA LEU A 24 0.82 -3.25 17.44
C LEU A 24 1.12 -1.74 17.55
N ILE A 25 0.95 -1.20 18.76
CA ILE A 25 1.23 0.21 19.05
C ILE A 25 2.75 0.45 19.06
N ASN A 26 3.20 1.61 18.55
CA ASN A 26 4.60 2.08 18.59
C ASN A 26 5.61 1.08 17.99
N VAL A 27 5.25 0.46 16.86
CA VAL A 27 6.15 -0.43 16.11
C VAL A 27 7.10 0.35 15.20
N THR A 28 8.29 -0.20 14.98
CA THR A 28 9.29 0.36 14.05
C THR A 28 9.03 -0.09 12.62
N SER A 29 9.58 0.62 11.63
CA SER A 29 9.53 0.18 10.23
C SER A 29 10.10 -1.22 10.04
N GLU A 30 11.18 -1.57 10.75
CA GLU A 30 11.76 -2.91 10.69
C GLU A 30 10.76 -3.99 11.08
N TYR A 31 10.01 -3.77 12.16
CA TYR A 31 8.99 -4.71 12.63
C TYR A 31 7.88 -4.87 11.59
N ILE A 32 7.42 -3.75 11.01
CA ILE A 32 6.38 -3.76 9.97
C ILE A 32 6.85 -4.55 8.76
N LEU A 33 8.09 -4.33 8.31
CA LEU A 33 8.67 -5.06 7.19
C LEU A 33 8.79 -6.56 7.48
N LYS A 34 9.19 -6.95 8.70
CA LYS A 34 9.22 -8.36 9.11
C LYS A 34 7.83 -8.99 9.02
N GLN A 35 6.79 -8.33 9.53
CA GLN A 35 5.42 -8.81 9.40
C GLN A 35 4.98 -8.95 7.93
N ILE A 36 5.39 -8.02 7.05
CA ILE A 36 5.10 -8.09 5.61
C ILE A 36 5.85 -9.25 4.95
N VAL A 37 7.11 -9.50 5.33
CA VAL A 37 7.94 -10.60 4.81
C VAL A 37 7.42 -11.95 5.29
N ASP A 38 6.92 -12.04 6.51
CA ASP A 38 6.37 -13.26 7.12
C ASP A 38 4.90 -13.50 6.75
N TYR A 39 4.28 -12.59 5.99
CA TYR A 39 2.94 -12.78 5.47
C TYR A 39 2.88 -14.02 4.56
N GLU A 40 1.77 -14.78 4.67
CA GLU A 40 1.60 -16.08 4.01
C GLU A 40 1.82 -16.01 2.49
N GLU A 41 1.38 -14.92 1.87
CA GLU A 41 1.55 -14.66 0.44
C GLU A 41 2.68 -13.65 0.21
N THR A 42 3.45 -13.82 -0.87
CA THR A 42 4.55 -12.89 -1.17
C THR A 42 4.03 -11.51 -1.56
N ILE A 43 4.40 -10.50 -0.78
CA ILE A 43 4.15 -9.10 -1.10
C ILE A 43 5.23 -8.60 -2.03
N HIS A 44 4.82 -8.07 -3.19
CA HIS A 44 5.71 -7.56 -4.22
C HIS A 44 5.75 -6.03 -4.23
N VAL A 45 4.69 -5.39 -3.74
CA VAL A 45 4.54 -3.94 -3.74
C VAL A 45 4.09 -3.47 -2.37
N ILE A 46 4.77 -2.50 -1.79
CA ILE A 46 4.28 -1.71 -0.67
C ILE A 46 3.79 -0.39 -1.23
N LEU A 47 2.49 -0.15 -1.11
CA LEU A 47 1.86 1.13 -1.41
C LEU A 47 1.73 1.89 -0.09
N ASP A 48 2.73 2.71 0.25
CA ASP A 48 2.70 3.51 1.46
C ASP A 48 1.86 4.77 1.26
N VAL A 49 0.55 4.59 1.41
CA VAL A 49 -0.43 5.69 1.45
C VAL A 49 -0.56 6.25 2.87
N GLY A 50 0.02 5.54 3.84
CA GLY A 50 -0.43 5.46 5.22
C GLY A 50 0.52 5.99 6.27
N ALA A 51 1.70 6.49 5.88
CA ALA A 51 2.75 6.91 6.81
C ALA A 51 3.01 5.87 7.91
N LEU A 52 2.94 4.58 7.57
CA LEU A 52 3.31 3.52 8.52
C LEU A 52 4.82 3.47 8.74
N PHE A 53 5.58 3.90 7.73
CA PHE A 53 7.03 3.95 7.75
C PHE A 53 7.51 5.37 8.07
N ILE A 54 7.49 5.74 9.35
CA ILE A 54 7.82 7.11 9.81
C ILE A 54 9.30 7.32 10.17
N ASP A 55 10.02 6.23 10.43
CA ASP A 55 11.38 6.20 10.98
C ASP A 55 12.47 5.96 9.91
N GLY A 56 12.20 6.29 8.64
CA GLY A 56 13.19 6.16 7.58
C GLY A 56 12.82 6.91 6.29
N THR A 57 13.81 7.14 5.44
CA THR A 57 13.58 7.58 4.05
C THR A 57 13.12 6.42 3.19
N ASN A 58 12.57 6.69 2.01
CA ASN A 58 12.20 5.65 1.04
C ASN A 58 13.36 4.68 0.76
N ARG A 59 14.60 5.20 0.74
CA ARG A 59 15.81 4.40 0.58
C ARG A 59 16.03 3.45 1.75
N ASP A 60 15.90 3.95 2.98
CA ASP A 60 16.12 3.15 4.19
C ASP A 60 15.11 1.99 4.25
N ILE A 61 13.83 2.28 3.99
CA ILE A 61 12.76 1.27 3.98
C ILE A 61 12.98 0.24 2.86
N ALA A 62 13.33 0.70 1.66
CA ALA A 62 13.58 -0.19 0.52
C ALA A 62 14.76 -1.14 0.77
N ILE A 63 15.90 -0.62 1.24
CA ILE A 63 17.09 -1.42 1.54
C ILE A 63 16.80 -2.42 2.67
N GLN A 64 16.14 -1.96 3.73
CA GLN A 64 15.79 -2.84 4.84
C GLN A 64 14.86 -3.96 4.41
N TRP A 65 13.87 -3.67 3.56
CA TRP A 65 12.96 -4.67 3.02
C TRP A 65 13.69 -5.68 2.14
N LEU A 66 14.60 -5.22 1.27
CA LEU A 66 15.43 -6.09 0.43
C LEU A 66 16.29 -7.03 1.28
N ASN A 67 16.92 -6.50 2.34
CA ASN A 67 17.78 -7.29 3.23
C ASN A 67 17.00 -8.39 3.97
N LEU A 68 15.77 -8.10 4.41
CA LEU A 68 14.90 -9.08 5.08
C LEU A 68 14.45 -10.24 4.16
N LEU A 69 14.49 -10.05 2.84
CA LEU A 69 14.16 -11.09 1.85
C LEU A 69 15.36 -11.98 1.49
N SER A 70 16.55 -11.70 2.04
CA SER A 70 17.80 -12.42 1.71
C SER A 70 17.73 -13.92 2.00
N ASP A 71 16.95 -14.33 3.00
CA ASP A 71 16.78 -15.73 3.39
C ASP A 71 15.93 -16.55 2.39
N LYS A 72 15.26 -15.91 1.42
CA LYS A 72 14.31 -16.56 0.48
C LYS A 72 14.91 -17.01 -0.87
N ASN A 73 16.23 -17.21 -0.98
CA ASN A 73 16.93 -17.79 -2.16
C ASN A 73 16.80 -17.07 -3.54
N THR A 74 16.24 -15.86 -3.63
CA THR A 74 16.14 -15.12 -4.90
C THR A 74 17.38 -14.27 -5.19
N ILE A 75 18.42 -14.89 -5.75
CA ILE A 75 19.73 -14.26 -6.01
C ILE A 75 19.64 -12.94 -6.81
N ASP A 76 18.65 -12.79 -7.69
CA ASP A 76 18.48 -11.64 -8.58
C ASP A 76 17.41 -10.63 -8.13
N LEU A 77 17.10 -10.53 -6.84
CA LEU A 77 16.06 -9.61 -6.37
C LEU A 77 16.54 -8.14 -6.33
N TYR A 78 15.75 -7.24 -6.91
CA TYR A 78 15.94 -5.79 -6.85
C TYR A 78 14.84 -5.12 -6.04
N VAL A 79 15.15 -4.00 -5.38
CA VAL A 79 14.14 -3.10 -4.81
C VAL A 79 14.08 -1.78 -5.56
N VAL A 80 12.88 -1.39 -5.96
CA VAL A 80 12.59 -0.15 -6.68
C VAL A 80 11.87 0.81 -5.76
N TYR A 81 12.36 2.04 -5.68
CA TYR A 81 11.79 3.10 -4.86
C TYR A 81 12.00 4.47 -5.48
N PHE A 82 11.34 5.48 -4.94
CA PHE A 82 11.59 6.87 -5.32
C PHE A 82 12.63 7.51 -4.41
N ASP A 83 13.69 8.03 -5.00
CA ASP A 83 14.60 8.95 -4.34
C ASP A 83 14.32 10.36 -4.87
N SER A 84 13.68 11.19 -4.05
CA SER A 84 13.07 12.44 -4.50
C SER A 84 12.17 12.16 -5.73
N ASP A 85 12.34 12.87 -6.84
CA ASP A 85 11.54 12.68 -8.07
C ASP A 85 12.05 11.58 -9.02
N SER A 86 13.13 10.86 -8.66
CA SER A 86 13.75 9.85 -9.53
C SER A 86 13.47 8.42 -9.06
N ILE A 87 13.23 7.52 -10.01
CA ILE A 87 13.06 6.09 -9.71
C ILE A 87 14.44 5.45 -9.66
N VAL A 88 14.78 4.94 -8.48
CA VAL A 88 16.05 4.26 -8.20
C VAL A 88 15.77 2.79 -7.99
N VAL A 89 16.70 1.96 -8.46
CA VAL A 89 16.77 0.55 -8.11
C VAL A 89 18.00 0.29 -7.25
N CYS A 90 17.86 -0.61 -6.27
CA CYS A 90 18.95 -1.13 -5.46
C CYS A 90 19.01 -2.66 -5.63
N ASP A 91 20.20 -3.19 -5.85
CA ASP A 91 20.45 -4.64 -5.89
C ASP A 91 20.87 -5.19 -4.52
N ARG A 92 21.08 -6.51 -4.44
CA ARG A 92 21.49 -7.18 -3.19
C ARG A 92 22.89 -6.82 -2.72
N GLN A 93 23.73 -6.31 -3.62
CA GLN A 93 25.07 -5.81 -3.32
C GLN A 93 25.03 -4.35 -2.84
N LEU A 94 23.83 -3.76 -2.70
CA LEU A 94 23.57 -2.39 -2.31
C LEU A 94 24.09 -1.36 -3.31
N TYR A 95 24.25 -1.77 -4.58
CA TYR A 95 24.50 -0.84 -5.67
C TYR A 95 23.19 -0.22 -6.14
N HIS A 96 23.26 1.08 -6.43
CA HIS A 96 22.13 1.88 -6.84
C HIS A 96 22.24 2.30 -8.31
N TYR A 97 21.14 2.18 -9.05
CA TYR A 97 21.09 2.54 -10.46
C TYR A 97 19.80 3.30 -10.80
N PRO A 98 19.80 4.15 -11.82
CA PRO A 98 18.56 4.64 -12.40
C PRO A 98 17.75 3.46 -12.95
N PHE A 99 16.46 3.39 -12.62
CA PHE A 99 15.61 2.26 -12.99
C PHE A 99 15.61 1.99 -14.50
N VAL A 100 15.44 3.04 -15.30
CA VAL A 100 15.31 2.97 -16.78
C VAL A 100 16.54 2.36 -17.46
N THR A 101 17.73 2.54 -16.88
CA THR A 101 19.00 2.03 -17.46
C THR A 101 19.45 0.71 -16.84
N SER A 102 18.68 0.18 -15.88
CA SER A 102 19.02 -1.03 -15.14
C SER A 102 18.33 -2.26 -15.73
N PRO A 103 18.90 -3.48 -15.56
CA PRO A 103 18.24 -4.73 -15.94
C PRO A 103 16.86 -4.92 -15.29
N ALA A 104 16.62 -4.31 -14.12
CA ALA A 104 15.36 -4.38 -13.39
C ALA A 104 14.16 -3.80 -14.17
N SER A 105 14.40 -2.90 -15.13
CA SER A 105 13.33 -2.36 -15.99
C SER A 105 12.73 -3.38 -16.96
N GLU A 106 13.51 -4.40 -17.33
CA GLU A 106 13.11 -5.49 -18.21
C GLU A 106 12.71 -6.76 -17.43
N ARG A 107 13.19 -6.90 -16.19
CA ARG A 107 12.99 -8.05 -15.31
C ARG A 107 12.10 -7.72 -14.11
N LEU A 108 10.90 -7.21 -14.36
CA LEU A 108 9.97 -6.75 -13.29
C LEU A 108 9.56 -7.86 -12.33
N ASP A 109 9.57 -9.12 -12.77
CA ASP A 109 9.37 -10.32 -11.96
C ASP A 109 10.45 -10.55 -10.90
N SER A 110 11.64 -9.96 -11.11
CA SER A 110 12.75 -9.96 -10.16
C SER A 110 12.78 -8.68 -9.30
N CYS A 111 11.68 -7.91 -9.25
CA CYS A 111 11.61 -6.62 -8.54
C CYS A 111 10.54 -6.61 -7.46
N ILE A 112 10.86 -5.99 -6.32
CA ILE A 112 9.91 -5.51 -5.31
C ILE A 112 9.86 -3.98 -5.34
N PHE A 113 8.71 -3.39 -4.98
CA PHE A 113 8.44 -1.97 -5.18
C PHE A 113 7.98 -1.30 -3.89
N TYR A 114 8.71 -0.31 -3.41
CA TYR A 114 8.28 0.56 -2.32
C TYR A 114 7.85 1.91 -2.87
N LEU A 115 6.56 2.22 -2.81
CA LEU A 115 5.96 3.41 -3.43
C LEU A 115 5.30 4.29 -2.36
N ASP A 116 5.82 5.51 -2.18
CA ASP A 116 5.35 6.45 -1.18
C ASP A 116 4.14 7.30 -1.62
N LYS A 117 3.53 7.99 -0.65
CA LYS A 117 2.38 8.87 -0.87
C LYS A 117 2.61 10.00 -1.90
N ILE A 118 3.82 10.54 -1.99
CA ILE A 118 4.11 11.71 -2.82
C ILE A 118 4.26 11.30 -4.29
N HIS A 119 5.01 10.23 -4.55
CA HIS A 119 5.44 9.83 -5.88
C HIS A 119 4.61 8.69 -6.46
N THR A 120 3.71 8.07 -5.67
CA THR A 120 2.67 7.16 -6.17
C THR A 120 1.86 7.77 -7.31
N ARG A 121 1.81 9.10 -7.49
CA ARG A 121 1.11 9.72 -8.62
C ARG A 121 1.83 9.61 -9.97
N ARG A 122 3.17 9.62 -9.98
CA ARG A 122 3.98 9.99 -11.16
C ARG A 122 4.38 8.84 -12.07
N THR A 123 4.26 7.59 -11.62
CA THR A 123 4.79 6.45 -12.39
C THR A 123 3.76 5.35 -12.63
N ASP A 124 3.93 4.71 -13.78
CA ASP A 124 3.12 3.62 -14.27
C ASP A 124 3.98 2.36 -14.46
N PHE A 125 4.13 1.58 -13.40
CA PHE A 125 4.83 0.30 -13.46
C PHE A 125 3.92 -0.78 -14.05
N LYS A 126 4.41 -1.47 -15.09
CA LYS A 126 3.71 -2.61 -15.69
C LYS A 126 4.00 -3.89 -14.91
N PHE A 127 3.54 -3.97 -13.67
CA PHE A 127 3.77 -5.11 -12.78
C PHE A 127 3.53 -6.46 -13.46
N SER A 128 4.39 -7.42 -13.14
CA SER A 128 4.26 -8.80 -13.61
C SER A 128 3.01 -9.45 -13.04
N MET A 129 2.43 -10.40 -13.78
CA MET A 129 1.20 -11.07 -13.38
C MET A 129 1.35 -11.76 -12.02
N GLY A 130 0.30 -11.71 -11.19
CA GLY A 130 0.31 -12.34 -9.86
C GLY A 130 0.77 -11.43 -8.72
N PHE A 131 1.17 -10.18 -9.00
CA PHE A 131 1.66 -9.29 -7.96
C PHE A 131 0.60 -8.98 -6.89
N LYS A 132 1.03 -9.06 -5.63
CA LYS A 132 0.25 -8.66 -4.46
C LYS A 132 0.84 -7.40 -3.85
N ALA A 133 -0.02 -6.44 -3.51
CA ALA A 133 0.39 -5.23 -2.82
C ALA A 133 -0.12 -5.14 -1.38
N ALA A 134 0.74 -4.70 -0.47
CA ALA A 134 0.35 -4.23 0.85
C ALA A 134 0.00 -2.74 0.76
N VAL A 135 -1.26 -2.39 1.02
CA VAL A 135 -1.74 -1.00 1.04
C VAL A 135 -1.81 -0.53 2.49
N THR A 136 -1.02 0.48 2.83
CA THR A 136 -1.02 1.05 4.19
C THR A 136 -2.13 2.10 4.33
N LEU A 137 -2.79 2.14 5.49
CA LEU A 137 -3.89 3.06 5.79
C LEU A 137 -3.45 4.15 6.78
N GLU A 138 -3.58 5.44 6.43
CA GLU A 138 -3.32 6.59 7.33
C GLU A 138 -4.60 7.21 7.89
N ASN A 139 -4.46 7.92 9.01
CA ASN A 139 -5.51 8.77 9.52
C ASN A 139 -5.98 9.79 8.46
N GLY A 140 -7.29 9.98 8.34
CA GLY A 140 -7.87 10.91 7.39
C GLY A 140 -7.77 10.48 5.91
N LEU A 141 -7.42 9.22 5.61
CA LEU A 141 -7.37 8.74 4.23
C LEU A 141 -8.76 8.86 3.56
N THR A 142 -8.82 9.68 2.50
CA THR A 142 -10.05 9.93 1.73
C THR A 142 -10.22 8.93 0.59
N LYS A 143 -11.47 8.80 0.11
CA LYS A 143 -11.89 7.90 -0.97
C LYS A 143 -11.03 8.06 -2.22
N ASP A 144 -10.83 9.30 -2.67
CA ASP A 144 -10.10 9.53 -3.91
C ASP A 144 -8.63 9.14 -3.77
N ARG A 145 -8.01 9.40 -2.61
CA ARG A 145 -6.62 9.01 -2.34
C ARG A 145 -6.47 7.49 -2.21
N PHE A 146 -7.41 6.85 -1.54
CA PHE A 146 -7.46 5.39 -1.39
C PHE A 146 -7.60 4.67 -2.75
N ILE A 147 -8.57 5.09 -3.55
CA ILE A 147 -8.81 4.55 -4.89
C ILE A 147 -7.59 4.81 -5.79
N GLN A 148 -7.02 6.02 -5.78
CA GLN A 148 -5.84 6.36 -6.58
C GLN A 148 -4.64 5.47 -6.27
N ALA A 149 -4.41 5.15 -4.99
CA ALA A 149 -3.35 4.25 -4.58
C ALA A 149 -3.63 2.82 -5.08
N CYS A 150 -4.83 2.29 -4.83
CA CYS A 150 -5.20 0.94 -5.26
C CYS A 150 -5.14 0.78 -6.79
N MET A 151 -5.50 1.81 -7.56
CA MET A 151 -5.45 1.80 -9.02
C MET A 151 -4.02 1.71 -9.59
N ARG A 152 -2.97 1.90 -8.78
CA ARG A 152 -1.59 1.66 -9.21
C ARG A 152 -1.34 0.19 -9.49
N MET A 153 -2.04 -0.70 -8.80
CA MET A 153 -2.12 -2.11 -9.17
C MET A 153 -3.04 -2.28 -10.37
N ARG A 154 -2.59 -1.86 -11.56
CA ARG A 154 -3.35 -2.07 -12.80
C ARG A 154 -3.66 -3.55 -12.98
N LYS A 155 -4.80 -3.87 -13.60
CA LYS A 155 -5.32 -5.24 -13.67
C LYS A 155 -5.64 -5.85 -12.29
N LEU A 156 -5.90 -5.02 -11.27
CA LEU A 156 -6.52 -5.45 -10.03
C LEU A 156 -7.77 -6.29 -10.33
N GLY A 157 -7.93 -7.46 -9.71
CA GLY A 157 -9.02 -8.37 -10.03
C GLY A 157 -8.77 -9.26 -11.25
N ASN A 158 -7.61 -9.15 -11.90
CA ASN A 158 -7.20 -9.94 -13.06
C ASN A 158 -5.73 -10.38 -12.90
N GLY A 159 -5.48 -11.07 -11.78
CA GLY A 159 -4.18 -11.61 -11.40
C GLY A 159 -3.45 -10.80 -10.32
N HIS A 160 -3.72 -9.50 -10.17
CA HIS A 160 -3.20 -8.71 -9.06
C HIS A 160 -4.21 -8.60 -7.93
N SER A 161 -3.71 -8.63 -6.69
CA SER A 161 -4.51 -8.53 -5.47
C SER A 161 -3.87 -7.58 -4.44
N LEU A 162 -4.63 -7.26 -3.40
CA LEU A 162 -4.25 -6.35 -2.33
C LEU A 162 -4.43 -7.02 -0.97
N THR A 163 -3.65 -6.57 0.00
CA THR A 163 -3.93 -6.74 1.42
C THR A 163 -3.81 -5.37 2.08
N PHE A 164 -4.66 -5.11 3.06
CA PHE A 164 -4.71 -3.83 3.74
C PHE A 164 -4.01 -3.91 5.09
N TRP A 165 -3.22 -2.88 5.41
CA TRP A 165 -2.42 -2.82 6.63
C TRP A 165 -2.67 -1.50 7.34
N SER A 166 -2.82 -1.54 8.65
CA SER A 166 -3.00 -0.30 9.42
C SER A 166 -2.25 -0.34 10.75
N SER A 167 -2.05 0.85 11.33
CA SER A 167 -1.66 0.94 12.74
C SER A 167 -2.83 0.53 13.64
N TYR A 168 -2.52 0.29 14.91
CA TYR A 168 -3.52 0.01 15.94
C TYR A 168 -4.58 1.13 16.06
N GLU A 169 -4.18 2.40 15.95
CA GLU A 169 -5.11 3.52 16.08
C GLU A 169 -6.15 3.52 14.95
N ILE A 170 -5.73 3.27 13.72
CA ILE A 170 -6.62 3.18 12.56
C ILE A 170 -7.53 1.94 12.67
N HIS A 171 -6.99 0.83 13.18
CA HIS A 171 -7.80 -0.35 13.49
C HIS A 171 -8.97 -0.01 14.43
N GLU A 172 -8.67 0.68 15.54
CA GLU A 172 -9.69 1.07 16.51
C GLU A 172 -10.71 2.07 15.94
N GLN A 173 -10.30 2.97 15.04
CA GLN A 173 -11.22 3.84 14.31
C GLN A 173 -12.19 3.04 13.44
N ILE A 174 -11.69 2.09 12.62
CA ILE A 174 -12.50 1.25 11.75
C ILE A 174 -13.47 0.40 12.59
N LYS A 175 -12.95 -0.21 13.67
CA LYS A 175 -13.74 -1.02 14.61
C LYS A 175 -14.85 -0.21 15.28
N THR A 176 -14.56 1.01 15.72
CA THR A 176 -15.54 1.92 16.34
C THR A 176 -16.65 2.33 15.37
N LEU A 177 -16.32 2.52 14.08
CA LEU A 177 -17.34 2.77 13.06
C LEU A 177 -18.17 1.52 12.77
N LYS A 178 -17.55 0.35 12.82
CA LYS A 178 -18.23 -0.94 12.62
C LYS A 178 -19.22 -1.26 13.72
N THR A 179 -18.90 -1.01 14.99
CA THR A 179 -19.81 -1.30 16.12
C THR A 179 -21.11 -0.47 16.09
N LYS A 180 -21.15 0.62 15.33
CA LYS A 180 -22.37 1.37 15.02
C LYS A 180 -23.26 0.70 13.96
N SER A 181 -22.77 -0.36 13.31
CA SER A 181 -23.47 -1.15 12.29
C SER A 181 -24.10 -2.41 12.91
N PRO A 182 -25.27 -2.88 12.43
CA PRO A 182 -25.97 -4.02 13.01
C PRO A 182 -25.24 -5.37 12.92
N ASN A 183 -24.15 -5.47 12.16
CA ASN A 183 -23.43 -6.73 11.90
C ASN A 183 -22.23 -6.91 12.86
N LYS A 184 -22.40 -7.76 13.88
CA LYS A 184 -21.47 -7.93 15.02
C LYS A 184 -20.40 -9.03 14.84
N ASN A 185 -19.83 -9.19 13.66
CA ASN A 185 -18.64 -10.05 13.53
C ASN A 185 -17.39 -9.26 13.93
N ASP A 186 -16.43 -9.88 14.62
CA ASP A 186 -15.21 -9.20 15.11
C ASP A 186 -14.21 -8.90 13.99
N PHE A 187 -14.22 -9.67 12.88
CA PHE A 187 -13.25 -9.49 11.79
C PHE A 187 -13.56 -8.29 10.90
N ILE A 188 -12.63 -7.34 10.79
CA ILE A 188 -12.72 -6.22 9.84
C ILE A 188 -12.68 -6.78 8.41
N LYS A 189 -13.67 -6.43 7.62
CA LYS A 189 -13.71 -6.73 6.19
C LYS A 189 -13.38 -5.49 5.37
N PHE A 190 -13.09 -5.70 4.09
CA PHE A 190 -12.86 -4.60 3.15
C PHE A 190 -14.01 -3.57 3.12
N ILE A 191 -15.26 -4.00 3.26
CA ILE A 191 -16.42 -3.09 3.33
C ILE A 191 -16.38 -2.15 4.56
N ASP A 192 -15.79 -2.59 5.67
CA ASP A 192 -15.61 -1.77 6.87
C ASP A 192 -14.53 -0.70 6.63
N ILE A 193 -13.46 -1.04 5.90
CA ILE A 193 -12.44 -0.09 5.43
C ILE A 193 -13.05 0.95 4.51
N LEU A 194 -13.87 0.54 3.53
CA LEU A 194 -14.56 1.47 2.63
C LEU A 194 -15.47 2.44 3.38
N ARG A 195 -16.19 1.95 4.40
CA ARG A 195 -17.03 2.80 5.26
C ARG A 195 -16.19 3.84 5.99
N TRP A 196 -15.07 3.44 6.59
CA TRP A 196 -14.16 4.36 7.26
C TRP A 196 -13.55 5.40 6.31
N VAL A 197 -13.11 4.99 5.12
CA VAL A 197 -12.61 5.90 4.07
C VAL A 197 -13.69 6.91 3.63
N TYR A 198 -14.93 6.46 3.53
CA TYR A 198 -16.07 7.33 3.19
C TYR A 198 -16.35 8.36 4.29
N GLU A 199 -16.37 7.95 5.56
CA GLU A 199 -16.52 8.84 6.71
C GLU A 199 -15.42 9.91 6.75
N ASN A 200 -14.17 9.54 6.50
CA ASN A 200 -13.06 10.50 6.40
C ASN A 200 -13.25 11.49 5.25
N THR A 201 -13.81 11.04 4.13
CA THR A 201 -14.09 11.90 2.98
C THR A 201 -15.17 12.94 3.30
N GLN A 202 -16.23 12.54 4.00
CA GLN A 202 -17.28 13.45 4.43
C GLN A 202 -16.72 14.52 5.38
N LYS A 203 -15.94 14.12 6.38
CA LYS A 203 -15.28 15.05 7.31
C LYS A 203 -14.36 16.04 6.58
N SER A 204 -13.47 15.54 5.73
CA SER A 204 -12.54 16.38 4.97
C SER A 204 -13.26 17.36 4.03
N THR A 205 -14.36 16.93 3.41
CA THR A 205 -15.20 17.80 2.56
C THR A 205 -15.86 18.90 3.39
N TRP A 206 -16.39 18.55 4.56
CA TRP A 206 -17.03 19.51 5.47
C TRP A 206 -16.05 20.55 6.01
N GLU A 207 -14.87 20.11 6.47
CA GLU A 207 -13.80 20.99 6.95
C GLU A 207 -13.33 21.95 5.85
N GLY A 208 -13.14 21.44 4.63
CA GLY A 208 -12.77 22.24 3.46
C GLY A 208 -13.81 23.32 3.15
N LEU A 209 -15.11 22.98 3.17
CA LEU A 209 -16.19 23.94 2.96
C LEU A 209 -16.25 25.00 4.07
N HIS A 210 -16.04 24.60 5.33
CA HIS A 210 -16.04 25.53 6.45
C HIS A 210 -14.90 26.56 6.33
N HIS A 211 -13.71 26.13 5.92
CA HIS A 211 -12.58 27.03 5.64
C HIS A 211 -12.82 28.02 4.51
N TRP A 212 -13.72 27.73 3.57
CA TRP A 212 -14.08 28.65 2.48
C TRP A 212 -15.14 29.68 2.87
N ALA A 213 -15.91 29.39 3.93
CA ALA A 213 -17.03 30.21 4.38
C ALA A 213 -16.60 31.30 5.39
N ILE A 214 -15.34 31.30 5.83
CA ILE A 214 -14.71 32.27 6.73
C ILE A 214 -13.74 33.12 5.91
#